data_AF-A0A1M3IH13-F1
#
_entry.id   AF-A0A1M3IH13-F1
#
_cell.length_a   1.000
_cell.length_b   1.000
_cell.length_c   1.000
_cell.angle_alpha   90.00
_cell.angle_beta   90.00
_cell.angle_gamma   90.00
#
_symmetry.space_group_name_H-M   'P 1'
#
loop_
_entity.id
_entity.type
_entity.pdbx_description
1 polymer ?
#
loop_
_entity_poly.entity_id
_entity_poly.type
_entity_poly.pdbx_seq_one_letter_code
_entity_poly.pdbx_strand_id
1 'polypeptide(L)'
;MRFSIVTTEEKKFLKEVELSNNTDISFWKVNNIIIPAITIFLTIIVYAAFKHRHEQPWEFVAFVNLILNGSIPMIALNRLSGIGIYLFKYDKSKEKELGISDTYPLRTRMFFWLFFLVVSTAILYMYQVINNPFTSSWWLLVIFLLSITSVYTSITLAKNIFLLQEKMLENTFYDSVNEEAQKRKDHLENKYGK
;
A
#
# COMPACT_ATOMS: atom_id res chain seq x y z
N MET A 1 7.69 22.99 -1.18
CA MET A 1 6.30 22.49 -1.26
C MET A 1 6.25 21.03 -0.85
N ARG A 2 5.66 20.70 0.31
CA ARG A 2 5.57 19.32 0.83
C ARG A 2 4.26 18.67 0.37
N PHE A 3 4.24 18.08 -0.82
CA PHE A 3 3.18 17.15 -1.25
C PHE A 3 3.34 15.77 -0.60
N SER A 4 3.59 15.74 0.70
CA SER A 4 3.84 14.52 1.44
C SER A 4 2.66 14.27 2.37
N ILE A 5 1.88 13.23 2.06
CA ILE A 5 0.72 12.75 2.85
C ILE A 5 1.12 12.55 4.32
N VAL A 6 2.37 12.13 4.51
CA VAL A 6 3.01 11.81 5.79
C VAL A 6 4.03 12.90 6.11
N THR A 7 4.04 13.44 7.33
CA THR A 7 5.04 14.42 7.77
C THR A 7 6.43 13.78 7.89
N THR A 8 7.47 14.60 8.09
CA THR A 8 8.83 14.08 8.22
C THR A 8 9.02 13.23 9.48
N GLU A 9 8.35 13.59 10.58
CA GLU A 9 8.37 12.82 11.83
C GLU A 9 7.65 11.49 11.66
N GLU A 10 6.46 11.49 11.04
CA GLU A 10 5.71 10.27 10.77
C GLU A 10 6.43 9.35 9.76
N LYS A 11 7.20 9.91 8.82
CA LYS A 11 8.07 9.12 7.95
C LYS A 11 9.18 8.42 8.73
N LYS A 12 9.76 9.09 9.74
CA LYS A 12 10.77 8.47 10.61
C LYS A 12 10.13 7.34 11.43
N PHE A 13 8.97 7.61 12.03
CA PHE A 13 8.20 6.62 12.76
C PHE A 13 7.87 5.38 11.92
N LEU A 14 7.29 5.56 10.73
CA LEU A 14 6.97 4.43 9.84
C LEU A 14 8.23 3.68 9.38
N LYS A 15 9.36 4.36 9.22
CA LYS A 15 10.63 3.74 8.85
C LYS A 15 11.20 2.88 9.99
N GLU A 16 11.06 3.34 11.22
CA GLU A 16 11.45 2.59 12.42
C GLU A 16 10.64 1.30 12.53
N VAL A 17 9.30 1.39 12.41
CA VAL A 17 8.41 0.22 12.37
C VAL A 17 8.75 -0.71 11.20
N GLU A 18 9.12 -0.15 10.04
CA GLU A 18 9.54 -0.94 8.88
C GLU A 18 10.82 -1.75 9.14
N LEU A 19 11.82 -1.14 9.76
CA LEU A 19 13.10 -1.79 10.02
C LEU A 19 12.95 -2.95 11.02
N SER A 20 12.10 -2.79 12.03
CA SER A 20 11.84 -3.83 13.04
C SER A 20 10.99 -4.99 12.52
N ASN A 21 10.22 -4.79 11.44
CA ASN A 21 9.28 -5.79 10.89
C ASN A 21 9.66 -6.28 9.48
N ASN A 22 10.96 -6.36 9.17
CA ASN A 22 11.44 -6.65 7.81
C ASN A 22 10.90 -7.98 7.23
N THR A 23 10.71 -9.00 8.07
CA THR A 23 10.16 -10.31 7.65
C THR A 23 8.70 -10.18 7.21
N ASP A 24 7.82 -9.63 8.04
CA ASP A 24 6.39 -9.44 7.69
C ASP A 24 6.24 -8.53 6.45
N ILE A 25 7.10 -7.52 6.32
CA ILE A 25 7.10 -6.61 5.17
C ILE A 25 7.55 -7.33 3.89
N SER A 26 8.50 -8.25 4.00
CA SER A 26 8.93 -9.07 2.86
C SER A 26 7.79 -9.96 2.36
N PHE A 27 7.06 -10.62 3.27
CA PHE A 27 5.85 -11.37 2.91
C PHE A 27 4.77 -10.47 2.29
N TRP A 28 4.57 -9.27 2.86
CA TRP A 28 3.65 -8.29 2.28
C TRP A 28 4.07 -7.90 0.86
N LYS A 29 5.36 -7.64 0.60
CA LYS A 29 5.89 -7.30 -0.74
C LYS A 29 5.67 -8.41 -1.75
N VAL A 30 5.87 -9.68 -1.35
CA VAL A 30 5.63 -10.83 -2.24
C VAL A 30 4.18 -10.82 -2.73
N ASN A 31 3.24 -10.78 -1.79
CA ASN A 31 1.82 -10.86 -2.11
C ASN A 31 1.32 -9.62 -2.84
N ASN A 32 1.87 -8.44 -2.54
CA ASN A 32 1.35 -7.16 -3.01
C ASN A 32 2.05 -6.56 -4.23
N ILE A 33 3.29 -6.96 -4.51
CA ILE A 33 4.11 -6.40 -5.60
C ILE A 33 4.55 -7.52 -6.55
N ILE A 34 5.16 -8.58 -6.02
CA ILE A 34 5.80 -9.61 -6.84
C ILE A 34 4.77 -10.42 -7.61
N ILE A 35 3.75 -10.96 -6.94
CA ILE A 35 2.71 -11.77 -7.60
C ILE A 35 2.03 -10.99 -8.73
N PRO A 36 1.52 -9.75 -8.54
CA PRO A 36 0.96 -8.96 -9.63
C PRO A 36 1.91 -8.69 -10.79
N ALA A 37 3.17 -8.38 -10.48
CA ALA A 37 4.17 -8.15 -11.52
C ALA A 37 4.39 -9.40 -12.38
N ILE A 38 4.44 -10.58 -11.75
CA ILE A 38 4.49 -11.88 -12.44
C ILE A 38 3.22 -12.09 -13.27
N THR A 39 2.03 -11.81 -12.74
CA THR A 39 0.77 -11.95 -13.48
C THR A 39 0.75 -11.06 -14.73
N ILE A 40 1.17 -9.79 -14.63
CA ILE A 40 1.27 -8.89 -15.78
C ILE A 40 2.27 -9.46 -16.79
N PHE A 41 3.44 -9.90 -16.32
CA PHE A 41 4.48 -10.47 -17.18
C PHE A 41 3.99 -11.72 -17.93
N LEU A 42 3.33 -12.65 -17.24
CA LEU A 42 2.72 -13.84 -17.84
C LEU A 42 1.63 -13.48 -18.86
N THR A 43 0.80 -12.47 -18.57
CA THR A 43 -0.24 -12.00 -19.50
C THR A 43 0.38 -11.48 -20.80
N ILE A 44 1.50 -10.74 -20.70
CA ILE A 44 2.25 -10.27 -21.88
C ILE A 44 2.81 -11.45 -22.69
N ILE A 45 3.39 -12.46 -22.01
CA ILE A 45 3.91 -13.67 -22.67
C ILE A 45 2.80 -14.42 -23.40
N VAL A 46 1.66 -14.65 -22.75
CA VAL A 46 0.49 -15.32 -23.34
C VAL A 46 0.01 -14.52 -24.55
N TYR A 47 -0.16 -13.20 -24.42
CA TYR A 47 -0.55 -12.38 -25.56
C TYR A 47 0.44 -12.49 -26.72
N ALA A 48 1.74 -12.40 -26.46
CA ALA A 48 2.78 -12.55 -27.48
C ALA A 48 2.74 -13.92 -28.18
N ALA A 49 2.52 -15.00 -27.41
CA ALA A 49 2.47 -16.37 -27.92
C ALA A 49 1.24 -16.65 -28.79
N PHE A 50 0.08 -16.08 -28.43
CA PHE A 50 -1.20 -16.35 -29.13
C PHE A 50 -1.58 -15.28 -30.17
N LYS A 51 -0.98 -14.08 -30.15
CA LYS A 51 -1.25 -13.01 -31.13
C LYS A 51 -0.94 -13.42 -32.57
N HIS A 52 0.02 -14.32 -32.79
CA HIS A 52 0.46 -14.72 -34.12
C HIS A 52 -0.62 -15.43 -34.97
N ARG A 53 -1.77 -15.80 -34.39
CA ARG A 53 -2.91 -16.38 -35.12
C ARG A 53 -3.84 -15.34 -35.77
N HIS A 54 -3.68 -14.05 -35.45
CA HIS A 54 -4.45 -12.97 -36.07
C HIS A 54 -3.49 -12.01 -36.77
N GLU A 55 -3.73 -11.71 -38.04
CA GLU A 55 -2.90 -10.94 -38.99
C GLU A 55 -2.66 -9.46 -38.63
N GLN A 56 -2.71 -9.09 -37.34
CA GLN A 56 -2.49 -7.72 -36.91
C GLN A 56 -1.01 -7.45 -36.60
N PRO A 57 -0.45 -6.32 -37.06
CA PRO A 57 0.92 -5.94 -36.78
C PRO A 57 1.20 -5.82 -35.27
N TRP A 58 2.47 -5.96 -34.91
CA TRP A 58 2.98 -5.77 -33.55
C TRP A 58 2.97 -4.29 -33.17
N GLU A 59 1.78 -3.71 -33.03
CA GLU A 59 1.63 -2.35 -32.56
C GLU A 59 1.84 -2.29 -31.04
N PHE A 60 2.79 -1.46 -30.60
CA PHE A 60 3.03 -1.16 -29.19
C PHE A 60 1.73 -0.75 -28.45
N VAL A 61 0.84 -0.05 -29.15
CA VAL A 61 -0.48 0.38 -28.66
C VAL A 61 -1.35 -0.80 -28.25
N ALA A 62 -1.23 -1.96 -28.91
CA ALA A 62 -2.01 -3.16 -28.57
C ALA A 62 -1.55 -3.80 -27.25
N PHE A 63 -0.26 -3.76 -26.94
CA PHE A 63 0.28 -4.21 -25.64
C PHE A 63 -0.17 -3.27 -24.51
N VAL A 64 -0.12 -1.96 -24.74
CA VAL A 64 -0.62 -0.95 -23.80
C VAL A 64 -2.11 -1.12 -23.55
N ASN A 65 -2.89 -1.34 -24.61
CA ASN A 65 -4.33 -1.59 -24.52
C ASN A 65 -4.64 -2.83 -23.66
N LEU A 66 -3.93 -3.95 -23.89
CA LEU A 66 -4.10 -5.17 -23.10
C LEU A 66 -3.82 -4.98 -21.60
N ILE A 67 -2.78 -4.23 -21.27
CA ILE A 67 -2.40 -3.94 -19.88
C ILE A 67 -3.42 -2.99 -19.23
N LEU A 68 -3.95 -2.02 -20.00
CA LEU A 68 -4.92 -1.05 -19.50
C LEU A 68 -6.33 -1.60 -19.37
N ASN A 69 -6.74 -2.54 -20.22
CA ASN A 69 -8.12 -3.02 -20.32
C ASN A 69 -8.66 -3.85 -19.16
N GLY A 70 -7.92 -3.93 -18.04
CA GLY A 70 -8.48 -4.55 -16.85
C GLY A 70 -7.47 -4.99 -15.81
N SER A 71 -6.16 -5.00 -16.11
CA SER A 71 -5.17 -5.49 -15.12
C SER A 71 -4.72 -4.38 -14.17
N ILE A 72 -4.25 -3.22 -14.65
CA ILE A 72 -3.60 -2.23 -13.76
C ILE A 72 -4.55 -1.60 -12.72
N PRO A 73 -5.68 -0.97 -13.08
CA PRO A 73 -6.55 -0.35 -12.07
C PRO A 73 -7.26 -1.36 -11.18
N MET A 74 -7.60 -2.56 -11.67
CA MET A 74 -8.14 -3.62 -10.81
C MET A 74 -7.10 -4.13 -9.82
N ILE A 75 -5.81 -4.22 -10.22
CA ILE A 75 -4.73 -4.50 -9.27
C ILE A 75 -4.71 -3.43 -8.18
N ALA A 76 -4.76 -2.14 -8.53
CA ALA A 76 -4.82 -1.05 -7.53
C ALA A 76 -6.05 -1.17 -6.61
N LEU A 77 -7.25 -1.41 -7.15
CA LEU A 77 -8.47 -1.58 -6.34
C LEU A 77 -8.39 -2.79 -5.40
N ASN A 78 -7.92 -3.94 -5.89
CA ASN A 78 -7.75 -5.15 -5.08
C ASN A 78 -6.73 -4.96 -3.95
N ARG A 79 -5.71 -4.11 -4.15
CA ARG A 79 -4.74 -3.80 -3.08
C ARG A 79 -5.35 -2.93 -2.00
N LEU A 80 -6.25 -2.02 -2.37
CA LEU A 80 -6.84 -1.06 -1.44
C LEU A 80 -8.04 -1.64 -0.68
N SER A 81 -8.81 -2.54 -1.28
CA SER A 81 -10.07 -3.07 -0.73
C SER A 81 -9.91 -3.87 0.57
N GLY A 82 -8.80 -4.58 0.76
CA GLY A 82 -8.54 -5.37 1.97
C GLY A 82 -7.89 -4.59 3.13
N ILE A 83 -7.31 -3.42 2.85
CA ILE A 83 -6.41 -2.74 3.79
C ILE A 83 -7.11 -1.66 4.62
N GLY A 84 -8.21 -1.09 4.11
CA GLY A 84 -8.98 -0.05 4.80
C GLY A 84 -9.55 -0.46 6.16
N ILE A 85 -9.84 -1.76 6.36
CA ILE A 85 -10.39 -2.28 7.62
C ILE A 85 -9.40 -2.09 8.79
N TYR A 86 -8.09 -2.11 8.51
CA TYR A 86 -7.05 -2.00 9.53
C TYR A 86 -6.81 -0.57 10.02
N LEU A 87 -7.25 0.44 9.27
CA LEU A 87 -7.12 1.83 9.70
C LEU A 87 -7.97 2.15 10.93
N PHE A 88 -9.12 1.47 11.07
CA PHE A 88 -10.07 1.71 12.15
C PHE A 88 -9.90 0.79 13.37
N LYS A 89 -9.04 -0.24 13.27
CA LYS A 89 -8.58 -0.99 14.44
C LYS A 89 -7.50 -0.16 15.14
N TYR A 90 -7.95 0.73 16.01
CA TYR A 90 -7.14 1.66 16.79
C TYR A 90 -7.59 1.59 18.25
N ASP A 91 -6.63 1.42 19.15
CA ASP A 91 -6.83 1.53 20.59
C ASP A 91 -5.84 2.55 21.16
N LYS A 92 -6.38 3.70 21.57
CA LYS A 92 -5.60 4.79 22.16
C LYS A 92 -4.88 4.37 23.44
N SER A 93 -5.47 3.45 24.20
CA SER A 93 -4.92 2.97 25.47
C SER A 93 -3.64 2.18 25.19
N LYS A 94 -3.66 1.31 24.17
CA LYS A 94 -2.51 0.52 23.77
C LYS A 94 -1.37 1.34 23.18
N GLU A 95 -1.67 2.34 22.35
CA GLU A 95 -0.61 3.22 21.82
C GLU A 95 0.07 4.01 22.95
N LYS A 96 -0.71 4.41 23.97
CA LYS A 96 -0.16 5.05 25.17
C LYS A 96 0.68 4.08 26.00
N GLU A 97 0.27 2.82 26.13
CA GLU A 97 1.06 1.78 26.80
C GLU A 97 2.39 1.52 26.08
N LEU A 98 2.40 1.57 24.74
CA LEU A 98 3.60 1.43 23.91
C LEU A 98 4.50 2.68 23.88
N GLY A 99 4.15 3.76 24.59
CA GLY A 99 4.90 5.02 24.60
C GLY A 99 4.87 5.79 23.26
N ILE A 100 3.92 5.47 22.38
CA ILE A 100 3.83 6.05 21.04
C ILE A 100 2.94 7.29 21.06
N SER A 101 3.29 8.32 20.27
CA SER A 101 2.41 9.46 20.02
C SER A 101 1.14 9.04 19.27
N ASP A 102 -0.01 9.57 19.67
CA ASP A 102 -1.33 9.26 19.09
C ASP A 102 -1.31 9.22 17.55
N THR A 103 -1.48 8.03 16.95
CA THR A 103 -1.43 7.84 15.50
C THR A 103 -2.76 8.13 14.80
N TYR A 104 -3.81 8.48 15.55
CA TYR A 104 -5.14 8.77 15.02
C TYR A 104 -5.17 9.82 13.88
N PRO A 105 -4.45 10.96 13.95
CA PRO A 105 -4.43 11.93 12.86
C PRO A 105 -3.76 11.40 11.59
N LEU A 106 -2.76 10.53 11.73
CA LEU A 106 -2.09 9.88 10.61
C LEU A 106 -3.03 8.88 9.93
N ARG A 107 -3.69 8.02 10.71
CA ARG A 107 -4.68 7.05 10.21
C ARG A 107 -5.84 7.73 9.49
N THR A 108 -6.36 8.81 10.05
CA THR A 108 -7.45 9.60 9.45
C THR A 108 -7.03 10.18 8.10
N ARG A 109 -5.83 10.77 8.01
CA ARG A 109 -5.31 11.26 6.72
C ARG A 109 -5.12 10.13 5.71
N MET A 110 -4.57 9.00 6.13
CA MET A 110 -4.43 7.83 5.25
C MET A 110 -5.80 7.31 4.76
N PHE A 111 -6.82 7.35 5.61
CA PHE A 111 -8.19 6.97 5.22
C PHE A 111 -8.75 7.88 4.12
N PHE A 112 -8.65 9.20 4.27
CA PHE A 112 -9.11 10.12 3.22
C PHE A 112 -8.36 9.91 1.90
N TRP A 113 -7.05 9.68 1.96
CA TRP A 113 -6.26 9.36 0.78
C TRP A 113 -6.63 8.01 0.16
N LEU A 114 -6.94 7.01 0.99
CA LEU A 114 -7.43 5.70 0.55
C LEU A 114 -8.75 5.85 -0.18
N PHE A 115 -9.70 6.58 0.41
CA PHE A 115 -11.00 6.86 -0.19
C PHE A 115 -10.85 7.57 -1.54
N PHE A 116 -10.03 8.63 -1.59
CA PHE A 116 -9.74 9.36 -2.82
C PHE A 116 -9.14 8.46 -3.90
N LEU A 117 -8.16 7.62 -3.55
CA LEU A 117 -7.55 6.65 -4.48
C LEU A 117 -8.53 5.61 -4.99
N VAL A 118 -9.38 5.07 -4.12
CA VAL A 118 -10.40 4.09 -4.51
C VAL A 118 -11.38 4.71 -5.51
N VAL A 119 -11.92 5.89 -5.18
CA VAL A 119 -12.88 6.59 -6.05
C VAL A 119 -12.23 6.96 -7.39
N SER A 120 -11.05 7.56 -7.39
CA SER A 120 -10.35 7.95 -8.62
C SER A 120 -9.97 6.75 -9.49
N THR A 121 -9.50 5.65 -8.89
CA THR A 121 -9.17 4.42 -9.62
C THR A 121 -10.41 3.72 -10.16
N ALA A 122 -11.53 3.74 -9.42
CA ALA A 122 -12.80 3.22 -9.90
C ALA A 122 -13.34 4.02 -11.09
N ILE A 123 -13.27 5.35 -11.05
CA ILE A 123 -13.63 6.22 -12.19
C ILE A 123 -12.74 5.91 -13.39
N LEU A 124 -11.42 5.80 -13.18
CA LEU A 124 -10.48 5.46 -14.24
C LEU A 124 -10.81 4.09 -14.87
N TYR A 125 -11.11 3.09 -14.05
CA TYR A 125 -11.52 1.76 -14.51
C TYR A 125 -12.83 1.81 -15.30
N MET A 126 -13.88 2.48 -14.78
CA MET A 126 -15.16 2.63 -15.48
C MET A 126 -14.96 3.31 -16.84
N TYR A 127 -14.16 4.37 -16.89
CA TYR A 127 -13.82 5.05 -18.13
C TYR A 127 -13.12 4.12 -19.13
N GLN A 128 -12.18 3.29 -18.66
CA GLN A 128 -11.48 2.32 -19.50
C GLN A 128 -12.43 1.25 -20.06
N VAL A 129 -13.32 0.72 -19.23
CA VAL A 129 -14.30 -0.30 -19.65
C VAL A 129 -15.27 0.26 -20.70
N ILE A 130 -15.77 1.49 -20.52
CA ILE A 130 -16.74 2.12 -21.44
C ILE A 130 -16.12 2.41 -22.81
N ASN A 131 -14.83 2.79 -22.86
CA ASN A 131 -14.17 3.23 -24.09
C ASN A 131 -13.34 2.12 -24.77
N ASN A 132 -13.66 0.85 -24.49
CA ASN A 132 -12.93 -0.33 -24.98
C ASN A 132 -13.56 -0.93 -26.26
N PRO A 133 -12.78 -1.32 -27.30
CA PRO A 133 -11.34 -1.10 -27.46
C PRO A 133 -11.04 0.37 -27.73
N PHE A 134 -10.05 0.89 -27.01
CA PHE A 134 -9.57 2.24 -27.29
C PHE A 134 -9.18 2.29 -28.75
N THR A 135 -9.79 3.21 -29.49
CA THR A 135 -9.24 3.61 -30.78
C THR A 135 -7.80 4.07 -30.52
N SER A 136 -6.84 3.61 -31.33
CA SER A 136 -5.42 3.97 -31.19
C SER A 136 -5.27 5.49 -31.15
N SER A 137 -5.21 6.04 -29.94
CA SER A 137 -5.33 7.46 -29.65
C SER A 137 -4.29 7.84 -28.63
N TRP A 138 -3.72 9.05 -28.75
CA TRP A 138 -2.73 9.57 -27.81
C TRP A 138 -3.21 9.60 -26.36
N TRP A 139 -4.53 9.64 -26.14
CA TRP A 139 -5.14 9.54 -24.82
C TRP A 139 -4.82 8.23 -24.08
N LEU A 140 -4.51 7.14 -24.80
CA LEU A 140 -4.05 5.88 -24.21
C LEU A 140 -2.80 6.05 -23.35
N LEU A 141 -1.84 6.88 -23.78
CA LEU A 141 -0.61 7.10 -23.02
C LEU A 141 -0.88 7.87 -21.72
N VAL A 142 -1.81 8.82 -21.75
CA VAL A 142 -2.23 9.57 -20.55
C VAL A 142 -2.89 8.61 -19.55
N ILE A 143 -3.81 7.78 -20.03
CA ILE A 143 -4.51 6.78 -19.23
C ILE A 143 -3.53 5.73 -18.67
N PHE A 144 -2.52 5.35 -19.45
CA PHE A 144 -1.44 4.47 -19.02
C PHE A 144 -0.65 5.04 -17.85
N LEU A 145 -0.19 6.29 -17.98
CA LEU A 145 0.56 6.99 -16.93
C LEU A 145 -0.27 7.17 -15.66
N LEU A 146 -1.55 7.52 -15.79
CA LEU A 146 -2.48 7.63 -14.67
C LEU A 146 -2.65 6.27 -13.97
N SER A 147 -2.81 5.19 -14.73
CA SER A 147 -2.98 3.84 -14.16
C SER A 147 -1.73 3.37 -13.40
N ILE A 148 -0.53 3.60 -13.95
CA ILE A 148 0.74 3.32 -13.26
C ILE A 148 0.86 4.13 -11.98
N THR A 149 0.53 5.43 -12.05
CA THR A 149 0.59 6.33 -10.89
C THR A 149 -0.37 5.88 -9.79
N SER A 150 -1.58 5.44 -10.15
CA SER A 150 -2.55 4.87 -9.21
C SER A 150 -2.04 3.59 -8.55
N VAL A 151 -1.41 2.67 -9.30
CA VAL A 151 -0.78 1.47 -8.72
C VAL A 151 0.36 1.85 -7.77
N TYR A 152 1.27 2.74 -8.19
CA TYR A 152 2.38 3.16 -7.33
C TYR A 152 1.90 3.80 -6.02
N THR A 153 0.92 4.69 -6.12
CA THR A 153 0.38 5.41 -4.96
C THR A 153 -0.42 4.45 -4.06
N SER A 154 -1.20 3.54 -4.64
CA SER A 154 -1.93 2.51 -3.88
C SER A 154 -0.99 1.58 -3.12
N ILE A 155 0.11 1.10 -3.73
CA ILE A 155 1.12 0.27 -3.06
C ILE A 155 1.76 1.04 -1.89
N THR A 156 2.13 2.30 -2.13
CA THR A 156 2.77 3.14 -1.10
C THR A 156 1.84 3.35 0.09
N LEU A 157 0.58 3.70 -0.18
CA LEU A 157 -0.42 3.91 0.87
C LEU A 157 -0.74 2.60 1.60
N ALA A 158 -0.94 1.51 0.86
CA ALA A 158 -1.18 0.18 1.39
C ALA A 158 -0.07 -0.27 2.35
N LYS A 159 1.20 -0.04 2.00
CA LYS A 159 2.35 -0.33 2.86
C LYS A 159 2.27 0.48 4.16
N ASN A 160 2.03 1.77 4.06
CA ASN A 160 1.99 2.63 5.24
C ASN A 160 0.84 2.23 6.18
N ILE A 161 -0.32 1.84 5.64
CA ILE A 161 -1.42 1.32 6.45
C ILE A 161 -1.06 -0.02 7.10
N PHE A 162 -0.38 -0.90 6.36
CA PHE A 162 0.09 -2.18 6.89
C PHE A 162 1.06 -1.99 8.06
N LEU A 163 1.95 -1.01 7.99
CA LEU A 163 2.86 -0.65 9.08
C LEU A 163 2.15 -0.10 10.32
N LEU A 164 0.96 0.50 10.16
CA LEU A 164 0.16 1.00 11.28
C LEU A 164 -0.68 -0.08 11.96
N GLN A 165 -0.58 -1.34 11.53
CA GLN A 165 -1.24 -2.43 12.22
C GLN A 165 -0.67 -2.59 13.62
N GLU A 166 -1.56 -2.82 14.58
CA GLU A 166 -1.25 -3.00 16.00
C GLU A 166 -0.11 -4.00 16.23
N LYS A 167 -0.16 -5.17 15.57
CA LYS A 167 0.91 -6.18 15.61
C LYS A 167 2.30 -5.60 15.25
N MET A 168 2.38 -4.73 14.25
CA MET A 168 3.65 -4.13 13.82
C MET A 168 4.17 -3.12 14.84
N LEU A 169 3.26 -2.37 15.45
CA LEU A 169 3.58 -1.41 16.52
C LEU A 169 4.05 -2.15 17.77
N GLU A 170 3.33 -3.19 18.19
CA GLU A 170 3.73 -4.06 19.30
C GLU A 170 5.13 -4.65 19.06
N ASN A 171 5.34 -5.32 17.91
CA ASN A 171 6.65 -5.88 17.57
C ASN A 171 7.81 -4.86 17.60
N THR A 172 7.53 -3.57 17.37
CA THR A 172 8.55 -2.53 17.33
C THR A 172 8.82 -1.93 18.71
N PHE A 173 7.77 -1.69 19.50
CA PHE A 173 7.83 -0.88 20.71
C PHE A 173 7.61 -1.66 22.01
N TYR A 174 7.29 -2.96 21.96
CA TYR A 174 7.07 -3.81 23.14
C TYR A 174 8.26 -3.81 24.10
N ASP A 175 9.49 -3.83 23.57
CA ASP A 175 10.72 -3.82 24.39
C ASP A 175 10.90 -2.49 25.15
N SER A 176 10.43 -1.37 24.59
CA SER A 176 10.47 -0.07 25.27
C SER A 176 9.59 -0.05 26.52
N VAL A 177 8.45 -0.75 26.48
CA VAL A 177 7.53 -0.92 27.62
C VAL A 177 8.11 -1.83 28.68
N ASN A 178 8.69 -2.97 28.26
CA ASN A 178 9.31 -3.91 29.18
C ASN A 178 10.52 -3.30 29.88
N GLU A 179 11.38 -2.53 29.19
CA GLU A 179 12.48 -1.81 29.82
C GLU A 179 11.99 -0.79 30.86
N GLU A 180 10.91 -0.06 30.58
CA GLU A 180 10.39 0.95 31.50
C GLU A 180 9.68 0.32 32.72
N ALA A 181 8.95 -0.78 32.49
CA ALA A 181 8.35 -1.59 33.55
C ALA A 181 9.41 -2.25 34.44
N GLN A 182 10.48 -2.78 33.84
CA GLN A 182 11.63 -3.35 34.56
C GLN A 182 12.31 -2.27 35.40
N LYS A 183 12.61 -1.09 34.82
CA LYS A 183 13.19 0.05 35.55
C LYS A 183 12.31 0.52 36.72
N ARG A 184 10.98 0.54 36.55
CA ARG A 184 10.05 0.88 37.64
C ARG A 184 10.02 -0.20 38.72
N LYS A 185 10.05 -1.48 38.34
CA LYS A 185 10.13 -2.60 39.28
C LYS A 185 11.43 -2.54 40.07
N ASP A 186 12.57 -2.33 39.41
CA ASP A 186 13.88 -2.19 40.04
C ASP A 186 13.92 -0.95 40.97
N HIS A 187 13.26 0.15 40.58
CA HIS A 187 13.15 1.34 41.44
C HIS A 187 12.28 1.07 42.67
N LEU A 188 11.17 0.34 42.53
CA LEU A 188 10.28 -0.01 43.63
C LEU A 188 10.93 -1.03 44.57
N GLU A 189 11.62 -2.06 44.06
CA GLU A 189 12.41 -3.00 44.86
C GLU A 189 13.53 -2.28 45.63
N ASN A 190 14.21 -1.30 45.01
CA ASN A 190 15.23 -0.49 45.70
C ASN A 190 14.63 0.46 46.75
N LYS A 191 13.41 0.99 46.51
CA LYS A 191 12.79 1.99 47.39
C LYS A 191 12.07 1.37 48.59
N TYR A 192 11.49 0.19 48.42
CA TYR A 192 10.65 -0.44 49.44
C TYR A 192 11.22 -1.73 50.02
N GLY A 193 12.30 -2.28 49.43
CA GLY A 193 12.81 -3.60 49.82
C GLY A 193 11.83 -4.71 49.44
N LYS A 194 12.32 -5.95 49.33
CA LYS A 194 11.48 -7.12 49.04
C LYS A 194 10.40 -7.34 50.10
#